data_AF-A0A377TI44-F1
#
_entry.id   AF-A0A377TI44-F1
#
_cell.length_a   1.000
_cell.length_b   1.000
_cell.length_c   1.000
_cell.angle_alpha   90.00
_cell.angle_beta   90.00
_cell.angle_gamma   90.00
#
_symmetry.space_group_name_H-M   'P 1'
#
loop_
_entity.id
_entity.type
_entity.pdbx_description
1 polymer ?
#
loop_
_entity_poly.entity_id
_entity_poly.type
_entity_poly.pdbx_seq_one_letter_code
_entity_poly.pdbx_strand_id
1 'polypeptide(L)'
;MSKSLLDLLNKTRGDIASKRGNNVDLTRLKDGNNYLRIFPNKDDQNGVFFQTFGMHYVKHQNEEGKEVTTAYICEQHTHNRACQLCEMVMEGRARYKGNKAMEERIGQMRATPRYLVNGVLSAREDFGDAEKCQLIELPSTVFDDICKVMSEDIADDIGNPLSKEEGYAFLIKRTGSGRDTKYDVSPKRKVYKGDIPEKLWSTQHDLIAYANQADETRLLSTVRTMGRLIGIAAPAATTAAISSPAAASAATLPGFGTITGHTEGAAAVATTSTPEPAKTSLVDEEILRAAEAEFVPEPEEVKASAAAATTTAAATSTSNDDEGLDDLLAELESL
;
A
#
# COMPACT_ATOMS: atom_id res chain seq x y z
N MET A 1 -4.30 -44.12 19.59
CA MET A 1 -5.43 -43.44 18.91
C MET A 1 -4.94 -42.92 17.57
N SER A 2 -5.08 -43.69 16.49
CA SER A 2 -4.82 -43.22 15.14
C SER A 2 -5.94 -42.26 14.70
N LYS A 3 -5.62 -41.00 14.39
CA LYS A 3 -6.55 -40.13 13.65
C LYS A 3 -6.85 -40.82 12.33
N SER A 4 -8.12 -40.98 11.97
CA SER A 4 -8.45 -41.74 10.76
C SER A 4 -7.96 -40.97 9.54
N LEU A 5 -7.64 -41.69 8.46
CA LEU A 5 -7.32 -41.06 7.17
C LEU A 5 -8.47 -40.17 6.69
N LEU A 6 -9.71 -40.52 7.08
CA LEU A 6 -10.93 -39.77 6.80
C LEU A 6 -10.96 -38.42 7.53
N ASP A 7 -10.50 -38.36 8.78
CA ASP A 7 -10.38 -37.09 9.54
C ASP A 7 -9.31 -36.17 8.93
N LEU A 8 -8.18 -36.73 8.49
CA LEU A 8 -7.14 -35.99 7.78
C LEU A 8 -7.66 -35.47 6.43
N LEU A 9 -8.34 -36.30 5.63
CA LEU A 9 -8.92 -35.88 4.35
C LEU A 9 -10.04 -34.85 4.52
N ASN A 10 -10.88 -34.97 5.56
CA ASN A 10 -11.92 -33.99 5.87
C ASN A 10 -11.31 -32.68 6.37
N LYS A 11 -10.27 -32.73 7.21
CA LYS A 11 -9.51 -31.54 7.59
C LYS A 11 -8.87 -30.88 6.38
N THR A 12 -8.16 -31.62 5.52
CA THR A 12 -7.53 -31.07 4.32
C THR A 12 -8.57 -30.53 3.32
N ARG A 13 -9.73 -31.16 3.18
CA ARG A 13 -10.86 -30.62 2.41
C ARG A 13 -11.43 -29.35 3.04
N GLY A 14 -11.53 -29.28 4.35
CA GLY A 14 -11.86 -28.07 5.10
C GLY A 14 -10.85 -26.96 4.85
N ASP A 15 -9.55 -27.22 5.03
CA ASP A 15 -8.47 -26.27 4.80
C ASP A 15 -8.45 -25.78 3.33
N ILE A 16 -8.70 -26.66 2.36
CA ILE A 16 -8.86 -26.30 0.94
C ILE A 16 -10.13 -25.48 0.70
N ALA A 17 -11.25 -25.84 1.35
CA ALA A 17 -12.51 -25.10 1.23
C ALA A 17 -12.41 -23.70 1.85
N SER A 18 -11.78 -23.54 3.01
CA SER A 18 -11.49 -22.24 3.62
C SER A 18 -10.56 -21.40 2.75
N LYS A 19 -9.48 -22.00 2.21
CA LYS A 19 -8.58 -21.30 1.27
C LYS A 19 -9.24 -20.91 -0.06
N ARG A 20 -10.24 -21.66 -0.53
CA ARG A 20 -11.05 -21.33 -1.72
C ARG A 20 -12.22 -20.39 -1.41
N GLY A 21 -12.71 -20.41 -0.17
CA GLY A 21 -13.87 -19.66 0.31
C GLY A 21 -13.57 -18.23 0.74
N ASN A 22 -12.30 -17.92 1.05
CA ASN A 22 -11.83 -16.56 1.37
C ASN A 22 -11.79 -15.59 0.18
N ASN A 23 -12.59 -15.81 -0.88
CA ASN A 23 -12.90 -14.77 -1.86
C ASN A 23 -13.91 -13.77 -1.24
N VAL A 24 -13.45 -13.04 -0.21
CA VAL A 24 -14.14 -11.87 0.30
C VAL A 24 -13.80 -10.71 -0.63
N ASP A 25 -14.74 -10.38 -1.51
CA ASP A 25 -14.59 -9.27 -2.45
C ASP A 25 -14.61 -7.93 -1.72
N LEU A 26 -13.55 -7.13 -1.94
CA LEU A 26 -13.48 -5.76 -1.44
C LEU A 26 -14.50 -4.87 -2.15
N THR A 27 -15.40 -4.30 -1.36
CA THR A 27 -16.33 -3.28 -1.86
C THR A 27 -15.65 -1.93 -1.86
N ARG A 28 -15.73 -1.20 -2.99
CA ARG A 28 -15.12 0.12 -3.18
C ARG A 28 -16.17 1.18 -3.47
N LEU A 29 -15.82 2.43 -3.16
CA LEU A 29 -16.59 3.63 -3.52
C LEU A 29 -16.83 3.70 -5.04
N LYS A 30 -18.11 3.70 -5.42
CA LYS A 30 -18.58 3.90 -6.81
C LYS A 30 -18.63 5.39 -7.12
N ASP A 31 -18.77 5.75 -8.39
CA ASP A 31 -18.92 7.14 -8.80
C ASP A 31 -20.30 7.68 -8.38
N GLY A 32 -20.37 8.96 -7.98
CA GLY A 32 -21.58 9.57 -7.43
C GLY A 32 -21.74 9.39 -5.91
N ASN A 33 -22.97 9.27 -5.46
CA ASN A 33 -23.31 9.20 -4.03
C ASN A 33 -23.12 7.77 -3.49
N ASN A 34 -22.37 7.64 -2.39
CA ASN A 34 -22.22 6.40 -1.64
C ASN A 34 -22.65 6.65 -0.19
N TYR A 35 -23.63 5.91 0.30
CA TYR A 35 -24.00 5.89 1.71
C TYR A 35 -23.21 4.78 2.38
N LEU A 36 -22.49 5.13 3.45
CA LEU A 36 -21.61 4.24 4.22
C LEU A 36 -22.05 4.21 5.68
N ARG A 37 -22.46 3.06 6.19
CA ARG A 37 -22.50 2.82 7.64
C ARG A 37 -21.32 1.94 8.03
N ILE A 38 -20.41 2.48 8.82
CA ILE A 38 -19.30 1.74 9.44
C ILE A 38 -19.84 1.03 10.67
N PHE A 39 -19.37 -0.20 10.92
CA PHE A 39 -19.70 -0.96 12.12
C PHE A 39 -18.53 -0.91 13.13
N PRO A 40 -18.83 -0.90 14.44
CA PRO A 40 -17.81 -1.12 15.46
C PRO A 40 -17.27 -2.55 15.36
N ASN A 41 -16.09 -2.78 15.93
CA ASN A 41 -15.51 -4.10 16.04
C ASN A 41 -16.44 -5.03 16.86
N LYS A 42 -16.61 -6.26 16.36
CA LYS A 42 -17.56 -7.26 16.88
C LYS A 42 -17.16 -7.80 18.25
N ASP A 43 -15.86 -7.95 18.49
CA ASP A 43 -15.31 -8.58 19.69
C ASP A 43 -15.05 -7.55 20.81
N ASP A 44 -14.72 -6.32 20.44
CA ASP A 44 -14.62 -5.16 21.34
C ASP A 44 -15.17 -3.90 20.64
N GLN A 45 -16.33 -3.41 21.08
CA GLN A 45 -16.97 -2.24 20.46
C GLN A 45 -16.16 -0.93 20.61
N ASN A 46 -15.28 -0.86 21.60
CA ASN A 46 -14.37 0.28 21.81
C ASN A 46 -12.97 0.02 21.22
N GLY A 47 -12.76 -1.16 20.66
CA GLY A 47 -11.50 -1.58 20.04
C GLY A 47 -11.31 -0.98 18.65
N VAL A 48 -10.19 -1.33 18.01
CA VAL A 48 -9.88 -0.86 16.65
C VAL A 48 -10.88 -1.45 15.66
N PHE A 49 -11.65 -0.58 15.00
CA PHE A 49 -12.72 -0.92 14.03
C PHE A 49 -12.23 -0.98 12.57
N PHE A 50 -10.94 -0.73 12.34
CA PHE A 50 -10.31 -0.63 11.03
C PHE A 50 -9.00 -1.41 10.97
N GLN A 51 -8.51 -1.69 9.76
CA GLN A 51 -7.21 -2.31 9.53
C GLN A 51 -6.46 -1.58 8.42
N THR A 52 -5.17 -1.28 8.64
CA THR A 52 -4.28 -0.73 7.61
C THR A 52 -4.08 -1.76 6.51
N PHE A 53 -4.17 -1.32 5.26
CA PHE A 53 -4.13 -2.18 4.09
C PHE A 53 -3.49 -1.47 2.90
N GLY A 54 -2.98 -2.26 1.95
CA GLY A 54 -2.68 -1.79 0.62
C GLY A 54 -2.63 -2.98 -0.33
N MET A 55 -2.84 -2.73 -1.62
CA MET A 55 -2.80 -3.78 -2.64
C MET A 55 -2.15 -3.25 -3.91
N HIS A 56 -1.25 -4.06 -4.48
CA HIS A 56 -0.70 -3.84 -5.82
C HIS A 56 -1.66 -4.44 -6.84
N TYR A 57 -2.00 -3.68 -7.88
CA TYR A 57 -2.82 -4.15 -8.99
C TYR A 57 -2.00 -4.12 -10.28
N VAL A 58 -1.79 -5.28 -10.89
CA VAL A 58 -0.98 -5.45 -12.10
C VAL A 58 -1.89 -5.86 -13.25
N LYS A 59 -2.35 -4.86 -14.00
CA LYS A 59 -3.11 -5.05 -15.25
C LYS A 59 -2.18 -5.53 -16.36
N HIS A 60 -2.57 -6.57 -17.06
CA HIS A 60 -1.84 -7.14 -18.19
C HIS A 60 -2.81 -7.77 -19.20
N GLN A 61 -2.35 -8.02 -20.43
CA GLN A 61 -3.07 -8.89 -21.35
C GLN A 61 -2.58 -10.33 -21.17
N ASN A 62 -3.51 -11.30 -21.14
CA ASN A 62 -3.21 -12.72 -21.18
C ASN A 62 -2.79 -13.16 -22.60
N GLU A 63 -2.47 -14.44 -22.76
CA GLU A 63 -2.08 -15.02 -24.07
C GLU A 63 -3.20 -14.97 -25.12
N GLU A 64 -4.46 -14.81 -24.69
CA GLU A 64 -5.64 -14.64 -25.54
C GLU A 64 -5.94 -13.15 -25.86
N GLY A 65 -5.09 -12.22 -25.42
CA GLY A 65 -5.27 -10.77 -25.60
C GLY A 65 -6.31 -10.11 -24.67
N LYS A 66 -6.91 -10.86 -23.73
CA LYS A 66 -7.88 -10.33 -22.76
C LYS A 66 -7.17 -9.61 -21.62
N GLU A 67 -7.72 -8.48 -21.16
CA GLU A 67 -7.21 -7.79 -19.98
C GLU A 67 -7.51 -8.58 -18.70
N VAL A 68 -6.46 -8.89 -17.94
CA VAL A 68 -6.48 -9.59 -16.66
C VAL A 68 -5.74 -8.73 -15.63
N THR A 69 -6.28 -8.65 -14.42
CA THR A 69 -5.60 -8.00 -13.29
C THR A 69 -5.16 -9.05 -12.28
N THR A 70 -3.86 -9.15 -12.04
CA THR A 70 -3.33 -9.89 -10.89
C THR A 70 -3.16 -8.90 -9.74
N ALA A 71 -3.49 -9.30 -8.51
CA ALA A 71 -3.34 -8.46 -7.34
C ALA A 71 -2.72 -9.21 -6.15
N TYR A 72 -1.93 -8.51 -5.36
CA TYR A 72 -1.30 -9.02 -4.13
C TYR A 72 -1.21 -7.91 -3.07
N ILE A 73 -1.30 -8.32 -1.80
CA ILE A 73 -1.29 -7.43 -0.63
C ILE A 73 0.07 -6.71 -0.52
N CYS A 74 0.04 -5.42 -0.22
CA CYS A 74 1.26 -4.64 0.01
C CYS A 74 1.71 -4.84 1.46
N GLU A 75 2.76 -5.65 1.66
CA GLU A 75 3.41 -5.88 2.97
C GLU A 75 3.81 -4.57 3.68
N GLN A 76 4.16 -3.53 2.91
CA GLN A 76 4.57 -2.23 3.43
C GLN A 76 3.39 -1.43 3.99
N HIS A 77 2.28 -1.33 3.25
CA HIS A 77 1.11 -0.57 3.70
C HIS A 77 0.19 -1.35 4.64
N THR A 78 0.28 -2.68 4.65
CA THR A 78 -0.56 -3.54 5.48
C THR A 78 0.13 -3.88 6.81
N HIS A 79 1.41 -4.26 6.75
CA HIS A 79 2.18 -4.82 7.89
C HIS A 79 3.41 -4.00 8.30
N ASN A 80 3.68 -2.87 7.64
CA ASN A 80 4.89 -2.06 7.82
C ASN A 80 6.20 -2.84 7.60
N ARG A 81 6.19 -3.81 6.66
CA ARG A 81 7.36 -4.65 6.32
C ARG A 81 7.89 -4.31 4.92
N ALA A 82 9.12 -4.75 4.61
CA ALA A 82 9.67 -4.63 3.27
C ALA A 82 8.76 -5.33 2.23
N CYS A 83 8.49 -4.67 1.11
CA CYS A 83 7.60 -5.18 0.07
C CYS A 83 8.31 -5.21 -1.27
N GLN A 84 8.54 -6.42 -1.78
CA GLN A 84 9.25 -6.68 -3.04
C GLN A 84 8.57 -6.00 -4.25
N LEU A 85 7.24 -5.89 -4.24
CA LEU A 85 6.49 -5.17 -5.26
C LEU A 85 6.69 -3.64 -5.17
N CYS A 86 6.82 -3.07 -3.96
CA CYS A 86 7.21 -1.67 -3.80
C CYS A 86 8.64 -1.42 -4.30
N GLU A 87 9.58 -2.32 -4.00
CA GLU A 87 10.97 -2.25 -4.50
C GLU A 87 10.99 -2.23 -6.03
N MET A 88 10.28 -3.14 -6.69
CA MET A 88 10.15 -3.18 -8.16
C MET A 88 9.48 -1.91 -8.73
N VAL A 89 8.50 -1.29 -8.02
CA VAL A 89 7.92 0.01 -8.43
C VAL A 89 8.96 1.13 -8.34
N MET A 90 9.78 1.16 -7.29
CA MET A 90 10.78 2.19 -7.07
C MET A 90 11.93 2.10 -8.08
N GLU A 91 12.46 0.89 -8.30
CA GLU A 91 13.48 0.64 -9.34
C GLU A 91 12.92 0.97 -10.74
N GLY A 92 11.66 0.60 -11.01
CA GLY A 92 10.97 0.95 -12.26
C GLY A 92 10.94 2.45 -12.50
N ARG A 93 10.56 3.24 -11.49
CA ARG A 93 10.52 4.70 -11.59
C ARG A 93 11.91 5.31 -11.80
N ALA A 94 12.95 4.76 -11.18
CA ALA A 94 14.31 5.22 -11.39
C ALA A 94 14.79 4.92 -12.83
N ARG A 95 14.56 3.69 -13.30
CA ARG A 95 15.04 3.21 -14.61
C ARG A 95 14.33 3.83 -15.81
N TYR A 96 13.04 4.12 -15.69
CA TYR A 96 12.21 4.68 -16.77
C TYR A 96 11.92 6.19 -16.62
N LYS A 97 12.71 6.89 -15.79
CA LYS A 97 12.59 8.34 -15.57
C LYS A 97 12.62 9.10 -16.91
N GLY A 98 11.58 9.90 -17.17
CA GLY A 98 11.38 10.65 -18.42
C GLY A 98 10.53 9.93 -19.46
N ASN A 99 10.31 8.61 -19.35
CA ASN A 99 9.39 7.87 -20.21
C ASN A 99 7.97 7.87 -19.60
N LYS A 100 7.17 8.88 -19.97
CA LYS A 100 5.81 9.09 -19.43
C LYS A 100 4.91 7.85 -19.47
N ALA A 101 4.95 7.07 -20.56
CA ALA A 101 4.12 5.87 -20.71
C ALA A 101 4.50 4.77 -19.71
N MET A 102 5.80 4.59 -19.47
CA MET A 102 6.29 3.65 -18.47
C MET A 102 6.08 4.16 -17.05
N GLU A 103 6.32 5.46 -16.78
CA GLU A 103 6.04 6.09 -15.49
C GLU A 103 4.56 5.99 -15.09
N GLU A 104 3.64 6.13 -16.05
CA GLU A 104 2.22 5.92 -15.83
C GLU A 104 1.91 4.45 -15.52
N ARG A 105 2.38 3.51 -16.35
CA ARG A 105 2.21 2.06 -16.15
C ARG A 105 2.72 1.62 -14.77
N ILE A 106 3.92 2.04 -14.38
CA ILE A 106 4.51 1.74 -13.07
C ILE A 106 3.73 2.46 -11.95
N GLY A 107 3.23 3.67 -12.22
CA GLY A 107 2.34 4.41 -11.33
C GLY A 107 1.01 3.67 -11.05
N GLN A 108 0.46 2.94 -12.01
CA GLN A 108 -0.74 2.11 -11.83
C GLN A 108 -0.48 0.84 -11.00
N MET A 109 0.76 0.33 -10.98
CA MET A 109 1.17 -0.84 -10.17
C MET A 109 1.53 -0.49 -8.72
N ARG A 110 1.68 0.80 -8.41
CA ARG A 110 1.98 1.30 -7.07
C ARG A 110 0.80 1.07 -6.14
N ALA A 111 1.01 0.29 -5.08
CA ALA A 111 0.07 0.25 -3.98
C ALA A 111 -0.09 1.63 -3.33
N THR A 112 -1.32 1.96 -2.96
CA THR A 112 -1.62 3.12 -2.12
C THR A 112 -2.04 2.64 -0.74
N PRO A 113 -1.75 3.38 0.34
CA PRO A 113 -2.33 3.08 1.64
C PRO A 113 -3.86 3.20 1.57
N ARG A 114 -4.53 2.30 2.28
CA ARG A 114 -5.98 2.12 2.37
C ARG A 114 -6.33 1.66 3.77
N TYR A 115 -7.61 1.78 4.09
CA TYR A 115 -8.17 1.25 5.33
C TYR A 115 -9.30 0.29 5.00
N LEU A 116 -9.28 -0.88 5.63
CA LEU A 116 -10.40 -1.82 5.61
C LEU A 116 -11.30 -1.55 6.80
N VAL A 117 -12.60 -1.48 6.55
CA VAL A 117 -13.64 -1.39 7.60
C VAL A 117 -14.77 -2.38 7.32
N ASN A 118 -15.40 -2.88 8.39
CA ASN A 118 -16.68 -3.58 8.29
C ASN A 118 -17.82 -2.56 8.18
N GLY A 119 -18.81 -2.85 7.35
CA GLY A 119 -19.99 -2.00 7.24
C GLY A 119 -20.90 -2.35 6.07
N VAL A 120 -21.66 -1.35 5.65
CA VAL A 120 -22.48 -1.40 4.43
C VAL A 120 -22.16 -0.19 3.57
N LEU A 121 -21.89 -0.44 2.29
CA LEU A 121 -21.90 0.56 1.25
C LEU A 121 -23.12 0.35 0.35
N SER A 122 -23.89 1.42 0.12
CA SER A 122 -25.01 1.43 -0.83
C SER A 122 -25.02 2.72 -1.65
N ALA A 123 -25.62 2.66 -2.84
CA ALA A 123 -26.00 3.87 -3.59
C ALA A 123 -27.37 4.41 -3.15
N ARG A 124 -28.17 3.60 -2.43
CA ARG A 124 -29.45 3.96 -1.85
C ARG A 124 -29.27 4.47 -0.43
N GLU A 125 -30.18 5.35 -0.07
CA GLU A 125 -30.30 5.91 1.27
C GLU A 125 -30.75 4.86 2.30
N ASP A 126 -31.71 4.01 1.97
CA ASP A 126 -32.34 3.06 2.89
C ASP A 126 -31.53 1.78 3.20
N PHE A 127 -30.36 1.59 2.57
CA PHE A 127 -29.57 0.34 2.63
C PHE A 127 -30.39 -0.93 2.29
N GLY A 128 -31.51 -0.81 1.56
CA GLY A 128 -32.43 -1.92 1.29
C GLY A 128 -31.81 -3.05 0.44
N ASP A 129 -30.71 -2.76 -0.25
CA ASP A 129 -29.90 -3.69 -1.04
C ASP A 129 -28.84 -4.46 -0.21
N ALA A 130 -28.71 -4.18 1.10
CA ALA A 130 -27.72 -4.79 1.96
C ALA A 130 -28.18 -6.11 2.58
N GLU A 131 -27.74 -7.24 2.01
CA GLU A 131 -28.00 -8.58 2.54
C GLU A 131 -27.06 -8.98 3.68
N LYS A 132 -25.77 -8.63 3.57
CA LYS A 132 -24.67 -9.04 4.47
C LYS A 132 -23.70 -7.89 4.73
N CYS A 133 -22.88 -8.00 5.79
CA CYS A 133 -21.76 -7.09 5.98
C CYS A 133 -20.79 -7.16 4.80
N GLN A 134 -20.36 -5.99 4.33
CA GLN A 134 -19.35 -5.84 3.29
C GLN A 134 -18.00 -5.52 3.93
N LEU A 135 -16.93 -6.01 3.31
CA LEU A 135 -15.57 -5.58 3.62
C LEU A 135 -15.24 -4.40 2.70
N ILE A 136 -15.07 -3.20 3.26
CA ILE A 136 -15.05 -1.95 2.49
C ILE A 136 -13.62 -1.38 2.49
N GLU A 137 -13.09 -1.11 1.29
CA GLU A 137 -11.78 -0.51 1.07
C GLU A 137 -11.91 1.01 0.91
N LEU A 138 -11.43 1.78 1.90
CA LEU A 138 -11.47 3.24 1.90
C LEU A 138 -10.13 3.87 1.49
N PRO A 139 -10.12 4.93 0.65
CA PRO A 139 -8.94 5.79 0.48
C PRO A 139 -8.52 6.43 1.81
N SER A 140 -7.21 6.62 2.02
CA SER A 140 -6.72 7.26 3.25
C SER A 140 -7.30 8.64 3.51
N THR A 141 -7.51 9.47 2.47
CA THR A 141 -8.12 10.81 2.63
C THR A 141 -9.56 10.72 3.13
N VAL A 142 -10.37 9.82 2.56
CA VAL A 142 -11.77 9.62 2.97
C VAL A 142 -11.84 9.06 4.39
N PHE A 143 -10.92 8.16 4.76
CA PHE A 143 -10.85 7.62 6.11
C PHE A 143 -10.45 8.69 7.13
N ASP A 144 -9.50 9.56 6.79
CA ASP A 144 -9.08 10.70 7.63
C ASP A 144 -10.23 11.72 7.81
N ASP A 145 -10.91 12.10 6.72
CA ASP A 145 -12.10 12.97 6.76
C ASP A 145 -13.20 12.37 7.65
N ILE A 146 -13.45 11.06 7.54
CA ILE A 146 -14.40 10.34 8.41
C ILE A 146 -13.94 10.40 9.86
N CYS A 147 -12.70 9.99 10.17
CA CYS A 147 -12.17 9.99 11.54
C CYS A 147 -12.20 11.38 12.19
N LYS A 148 -11.93 12.44 11.42
CA LYS A 148 -12.06 13.82 11.86
C LYS A 148 -13.50 14.13 12.27
N VAL A 149 -14.47 13.90 11.38
CA VAL A 149 -15.90 14.13 11.67
C VAL A 149 -16.39 13.29 12.86
N MET A 150 -15.92 12.05 12.98
CA MET A 150 -16.22 11.20 14.15
C MET A 150 -15.67 11.81 15.45
N SER A 151 -14.44 12.33 15.42
CA SER A 151 -13.81 12.94 16.60
C SER A 151 -14.48 14.24 17.03
N GLU A 152 -14.91 15.06 16.07
CA GLU A 152 -15.70 16.28 16.31
C GLU A 152 -17.08 15.91 16.92
N ASP A 153 -17.81 14.96 16.34
CA ASP A 153 -19.13 14.55 16.84
C ASP A 153 -19.12 13.86 18.21
N ILE A 154 -18.02 13.22 18.58
CA ILE A 154 -17.82 12.62 19.91
C ILE A 154 -17.40 13.70 20.92
N ALA A 155 -16.60 14.69 20.53
CA ALA A 155 -16.19 15.78 21.41
C ALA A 155 -17.32 16.78 21.71
N ASP A 156 -18.22 17.01 20.74
CA ASP A 156 -19.36 17.92 20.85
C ASP A 156 -20.64 17.23 21.39
N ASP A 157 -20.55 15.99 21.91
CA ASP A 157 -21.68 15.15 22.38
C ASP A 157 -22.84 14.98 21.37
N ILE A 158 -22.55 15.09 20.07
CA ILE A 158 -23.53 14.96 18.96
C ILE A 158 -23.95 13.49 18.74
N GLY A 159 -23.02 12.56 19.01
CA GLY A 159 -23.27 11.13 19.09
C GLY A 159 -22.18 10.27 18.44
N ASN A 160 -22.06 9.02 18.88
CA ASN A 160 -21.04 8.09 18.37
C ASN A 160 -21.50 7.36 17.08
N PRO A 161 -20.92 7.63 15.89
CA PRO A 161 -21.27 6.94 14.64
C PRO A 161 -21.04 5.43 14.64
N LEU A 162 -20.12 4.93 15.47
CA LEU A 162 -19.86 3.50 15.64
C LEU A 162 -20.82 2.82 16.63
N SER A 163 -21.76 3.53 17.26
CA SER A 163 -22.73 2.87 18.14
C SER A 163 -23.55 1.84 17.33
N LYS A 164 -23.71 0.63 17.89
CA LYS A 164 -24.58 -0.40 17.29
C LYS A 164 -26.00 0.12 17.16
N GLU A 165 -26.54 0.71 18.21
CA GLU A 165 -27.94 1.11 18.36
C GLU A 165 -28.23 2.53 17.86
N GLU A 166 -27.32 3.48 18.07
CA GLU A 166 -27.56 4.92 17.85
C GLU A 166 -26.62 5.57 16.81
N GLY A 167 -25.70 4.81 16.24
CA GLY A 167 -24.75 5.33 15.25
C GLY A 167 -25.44 5.83 13.99
N TYR A 168 -24.69 6.50 13.12
CA TYR A 168 -25.20 7.10 11.89
C TYR A 168 -24.30 6.79 10.68
N ALA A 169 -24.83 7.04 9.47
CA ALA A 169 -24.10 6.82 8.22
C ALA A 169 -23.46 8.11 7.68
N PHE A 170 -22.46 7.95 6.81
CA PHE A 170 -21.81 9.01 6.06
C PHE A 170 -22.29 8.97 4.60
N LEU A 171 -22.52 10.14 4.01
CA LEU A 171 -22.61 10.29 2.56
C LEU A 171 -21.23 10.67 2.03
N ILE A 172 -20.67 9.82 1.16
CA ILE A 172 -19.42 10.05 0.46
C ILE A 172 -19.75 10.27 -1.01
N LYS A 173 -19.62 11.52 -1.48
CA LYS A 173 -19.73 11.84 -2.91
C LYS A 173 -18.38 11.66 -3.56
N ARG A 174 -18.27 10.74 -4.52
CA ARG A 174 -17.08 10.54 -5.35
C ARG A 174 -17.30 11.19 -6.72
N THR A 175 -16.42 12.11 -7.09
CA THR A 175 -16.45 12.81 -8.38
C THR A 175 -15.10 12.75 -9.08
N GLY A 176 -15.08 12.89 -10.41
CA GLY A 176 -13.86 12.77 -11.21
C GLY A 176 -13.34 11.33 -11.35
N SER A 177 -12.22 11.16 -12.03
CA SER A 177 -11.60 9.86 -12.28
C SER A 177 -10.07 9.95 -12.25
N GLY A 178 -9.40 8.82 -12.03
CA GLY A 178 -7.93 8.77 -11.98
C GLY A 178 -7.36 9.73 -10.93
N ARG A 179 -6.48 10.64 -11.37
CA ARG A 179 -5.82 11.64 -10.52
C ARG A 179 -6.76 12.77 -10.06
N ASP A 180 -7.81 13.04 -10.82
CA ASP A 180 -8.78 14.12 -10.53
C ASP A 180 -9.96 13.63 -9.68
N THR A 181 -9.83 12.45 -9.06
CA THR A 181 -10.84 11.90 -8.16
C THR A 181 -10.90 12.71 -6.87
N LYS A 182 -12.05 13.35 -6.62
CA LYS A 182 -12.35 14.09 -5.39
C LYS A 182 -13.41 13.37 -4.58
N TYR A 183 -13.34 13.56 -3.26
CA TYR A 183 -14.30 13.04 -2.30
C TYR A 183 -14.84 14.20 -1.45
N ASP A 184 -16.13 14.14 -1.14
CA ASP A 184 -16.83 15.02 -0.20
C ASP A 184 -17.56 14.11 0.80
N VAL A 185 -17.23 14.23 2.09
CA VAL A 185 -17.73 13.39 3.19
C VAL A 185 -18.66 14.22 4.06
N SER A 186 -19.91 13.79 4.20
CA SER A 186 -20.94 14.47 4.98
C SER A 186 -21.62 13.50 5.96
N PRO A 187 -21.60 13.75 7.29
CA PRO A 187 -22.30 12.89 8.26
C PRO A 187 -23.82 13.07 8.15
N LYS A 188 -24.58 11.98 8.17
CA LYS A 188 -26.04 11.96 8.05
C LYS A 188 -26.73 11.71 9.41
N ARG A 189 -26.32 12.51 10.40
CA ARG A 189 -26.70 12.48 11.83
C ARG A 189 -28.21 12.39 12.13
N LYS A 190 -29.07 12.88 11.23
CA LYS A 190 -30.55 12.90 11.39
C LYS A 190 -31.30 11.81 10.63
N VAL A 191 -30.67 11.17 9.65
CA VAL A 191 -31.37 10.29 8.69
C VAL A 191 -31.11 8.80 8.98
N TYR A 192 -29.97 8.46 9.60
CA TYR A 192 -29.54 7.07 9.82
C TYR A 192 -29.21 6.70 11.27
N LYS A 193 -29.85 7.34 12.25
CA LYS A 193 -29.81 6.84 13.63
C LYS A 193 -30.65 5.57 13.72
N GLY A 194 -30.03 4.46 14.11
CA GLY A 194 -30.69 3.17 14.25
C GLY A 194 -29.74 1.99 14.39
N ASP A 195 -30.32 0.90 14.88
CA ASP A 195 -29.65 -0.37 15.17
C ASP A 195 -29.08 -1.04 13.91
N ILE A 196 -27.90 -1.65 14.03
CA ILE A 196 -27.32 -2.50 13.00
C ILE A 196 -28.05 -3.85 13.01
N PRO A 197 -28.84 -4.20 11.97
CA PRO A 197 -29.60 -5.44 11.95
C PRO A 197 -28.71 -6.66 12.16
N GLU A 198 -29.18 -7.62 12.97
CA GLU A 198 -28.36 -8.76 13.40
C GLU A 198 -27.84 -9.62 12.24
N LYS A 199 -28.54 -9.63 11.09
CA LYS A 199 -28.06 -10.25 9.83
C LYS A 199 -26.75 -9.64 9.31
N LEU A 200 -26.51 -8.36 9.55
CA LEU A 200 -25.29 -7.64 9.17
C LEU A 200 -24.25 -7.72 10.30
N TRP A 201 -24.68 -7.64 11.56
CA TRP A 201 -23.80 -7.77 12.73
C TRP A 201 -23.09 -9.13 12.79
N SER A 202 -23.85 -10.21 12.61
CA SER A 202 -23.33 -11.58 12.65
C SER A 202 -22.33 -11.88 11.53
N THR A 203 -22.48 -11.24 10.35
CA THR A 203 -21.71 -11.48 9.13
C THR A 203 -20.47 -10.58 8.94
N GLN A 204 -20.06 -9.84 9.97
CA GLN A 204 -18.79 -9.08 9.96
C GLN A 204 -17.58 -9.97 9.62
N HIS A 205 -16.61 -9.38 8.91
CA HIS A 205 -15.36 -10.04 8.50
C HIS A 205 -14.26 -9.80 9.53
N ASP A 206 -13.38 -10.78 9.73
CA ASP A 206 -12.14 -10.57 10.48
C ASP A 206 -11.14 -9.79 9.61
N LEU A 207 -10.99 -8.50 9.92
CA LEU A 207 -10.13 -7.57 9.19
C LEU A 207 -8.65 -7.98 9.28
N ILE A 208 -8.23 -8.53 10.42
CA ILE A 208 -6.85 -8.94 10.68
C ILE A 208 -6.56 -10.25 9.93
N ALA A 209 -7.45 -11.22 9.98
CA ALA A 209 -7.32 -12.45 9.19
C ALA A 209 -7.32 -12.15 7.68
N TYR A 210 -8.09 -11.17 7.21
CA TYR A 210 -8.05 -10.73 5.80
C TYR A 210 -6.71 -10.08 5.42
N ALA A 211 -6.23 -9.14 6.22
CA ALA A 211 -4.94 -8.49 6.00
C ALA A 211 -3.74 -9.47 6.05
N ASN A 212 -3.87 -10.56 6.80
CA ASN A 212 -2.87 -11.64 6.90
C ASN A 212 -2.99 -12.72 5.81
N GLN A 213 -3.79 -12.54 4.75
CA GLN A 213 -3.89 -13.50 3.64
C GLN A 213 -2.67 -13.47 2.71
N ALA A 214 -1.55 -13.99 3.18
CA ALA A 214 -0.37 -14.24 2.36
C ALA A 214 -0.60 -15.44 1.43
N ASP A 215 -0.82 -15.16 0.14
CA ASP A 215 -0.86 -16.17 -0.94
C ASP A 215 0.43 -16.09 -1.77
N GLU A 216 1.41 -16.94 -1.43
CA GLU A 216 2.70 -17.03 -2.13
C GLU A 216 2.54 -17.29 -3.64
N THR A 217 1.48 -17.98 -4.06
CA THR A 217 1.23 -18.27 -5.48
C THR A 217 0.79 -17.01 -6.23
N ARG A 218 -0.06 -16.17 -5.59
CA ARG A 218 -0.40 -14.83 -6.10
C ARG A 218 0.79 -13.88 -6.06
N LEU A 219 1.64 -13.93 -5.02
CA LEU A 219 2.87 -13.14 -4.96
C LEU A 219 3.78 -13.46 -6.16
N LEU A 220 4.14 -14.73 -6.35
CA LEU A 220 5.00 -15.18 -7.46
C LEU A 220 4.41 -14.85 -8.83
N SER A 221 3.09 -15.00 -9.00
CA SER A 221 2.38 -14.60 -10.22
C SER A 221 2.45 -13.08 -10.47
N THR A 222 2.22 -12.27 -9.44
CA THR A 222 2.26 -10.80 -9.51
C THR A 222 3.66 -10.30 -9.82
N VAL A 223 4.67 -10.81 -9.10
CA VAL A 223 6.09 -10.51 -9.31
C VAL A 223 6.52 -10.84 -10.74
N ARG A 224 6.23 -12.05 -11.24
CA ARG A 224 6.57 -12.46 -12.63
C ARG A 224 5.88 -11.55 -13.66
N THR A 225 4.61 -11.23 -13.44
CA THR A 225 3.82 -10.39 -14.36
C THR A 225 4.37 -8.97 -14.38
N MET A 226 4.66 -8.41 -13.21
CA MET A 226 5.22 -7.08 -13.05
C MET A 226 6.61 -6.99 -13.70
N GLY A 227 7.51 -7.93 -13.41
CA GLY A 227 8.84 -7.99 -14.00
C GLY A 227 8.83 -8.08 -15.53
N ARG A 228 7.89 -8.84 -16.11
CA ARG A 228 7.66 -8.89 -17.57
C ARG A 228 7.21 -7.55 -18.14
N LEU A 229 6.37 -6.79 -17.42
CA LEU A 229 5.80 -5.52 -17.89
C LEU A 229 6.74 -4.32 -17.75
N ILE A 230 7.69 -4.38 -16.81
CA ILE A 230 8.62 -3.27 -16.50
C ILE A 230 10.09 -3.63 -16.73
N GLY A 231 10.42 -4.84 -17.19
CA GLY A 231 11.79 -5.25 -17.52
C GLY A 231 12.75 -5.37 -16.33
N ILE A 232 12.23 -5.49 -15.10
CA ILE A 232 13.01 -5.58 -13.86
C ILE A 232 12.91 -6.98 -13.28
N ALA A 233 14.04 -7.51 -12.83
CA ALA A 233 14.10 -8.80 -12.17
C ALA A 233 13.43 -8.74 -10.79
N ALA A 234 12.89 -9.85 -10.32
CA ALA A 234 12.42 -9.95 -8.96
C ALA A 234 13.60 -9.80 -7.98
N PRO A 235 13.48 -9.05 -6.86
CA PRO A 235 14.54 -8.95 -5.88
C PRO A 235 14.88 -10.34 -5.30
N ALA A 236 16.16 -10.61 -5.06
CA ALA A 236 16.70 -11.95 -4.80
C ALA A 236 16.09 -12.70 -3.59
N ALA A 237 15.43 -11.98 -2.68
CA ALA A 237 14.62 -12.56 -1.61
C ALA A 237 13.47 -13.45 -2.13
N THR A 238 12.98 -13.22 -3.36
CA THR A 238 11.98 -14.09 -4.02
C THR A 238 12.55 -15.44 -4.44
N THR A 239 13.81 -15.49 -4.87
CA THR A 239 14.46 -16.74 -5.33
C THR A 239 14.88 -17.66 -4.19
N ALA A 240 15.05 -17.13 -2.97
CA ALA A 240 15.38 -17.92 -1.78
C ALA A 240 14.25 -18.89 -1.36
N ALA A 241 12.98 -18.55 -1.63
CA ALA A 241 11.85 -19.45 -1.38
C ALA A 241 11.78 -20.65 -2.36
N ILE A 242 12.66 -20.70 -3.37
CA ILE A 242 12.68 -21.71 -4.43
C ILE A 242 13.94 -22.59 -4.35
N SER A 243 14.77 -22.45 -3.30
CA SER A 243 16.03 -23.18 -3.14
C SER A 243 16.17 -23.82 -1.76
N SER A 244 16.20 -25.15 -1.73
CA SER A 244 16.29 -26.05 -0.56
C SER A 244 15.01 -26.20 0.29
N PRO A 245 14.68 -27.43 0.74
CA PRO A 245 15.58 -28.36 1.44
C PRO A 245 16.21 -29.47 0.56
N ALA A 246 17.41 -29.21 0.04
CA ALA A 246 18.26 -30.22 -0.59
C ALA A 246 19.73 -30.12 -0.11
N ALA A 247 19.92 -29.69 1.15
CA ALA A 247 21.23 -29.51 1.77
C ALA A 247 21.25 -29.93 3.26
N ALA A 248 20.42 -30.90 3.65
CA ALA A 248 20.36 -31.40 5.04
C ALA A 248 19.87 -32.86 5.14
N SER A 249 20.44 -33.78 4.34
CA SER A 249 20.23 -35.23 4.50
C SER A 249 21.34 -36.07 3.84
N ALA A 250 22.61 -35.76 4.14
CA ALA A 250 23.70 -36.73 4.01
C ALA A 250 23.80 -37.58 5.29
N ALA A 251 22.66 -38.17 5.70
CA ALA A 251 22.63 -39.11 6.80
C ALA A 251 23.17 -40.46 6.31
N THR A 252 24.21 -40.95 6.98
CA THR A 252 24.89 -42.22 6.70
C THR A 252 23.92 -43.40 6.63
N LEU A 253 23.75 -43.97 5.44
CA LEU A 253 23.21 -45.32 5.26
C LEU A 253 24.34 -46.33 5.49
N PRO A 254 24.23 -47.26 6.45
CA PRO A 254 25.23 -48.29 6.65
C PRO A 254 25.03 -49.43 5.64
N GLY A 255 26.09 -49.74 4.88
CA GLY A 255 26.21 -51.01 4.15
C GLY A 255 26.04 -50.95 2.64
N PHE A 256 27.10 -50.55 1.93
CA PHE A 256 27.61 -51.34 0.80
C PHE A 256 29.14 -51.15 0.66
N GLY A 257 29.82 -52.14 0.09
CA GLY A 257 31.26 -52.34 0.30
C GLY A 257 32.22 -51.50 -0.56
N THR A 258 33.44 -51.39 -0.02
CA THR A 258 34.74 -51.04 -0.62
C THR A 258 34.89 -51.23 -2.13
N ILE A 259 35.40 -50.20 -2.83
CA ILE A 259 36.45 -50.36 -3.85
C ILE A 259 37.55 -49.28 -3.65
N THR A 260 38.78 -49.77 -3.53
CA THR A 260 40.12 -49.12 -3.59
C THR A 260 40.23 -47.97 -4.62
N GLY A 261 41.11 -46.97 -4.55
CA GLY A 261 42.37 -46.67 -3.83
C GLY A 261 42.93 -45.37 -4.47
N HIS A 262 43.67 -44.48 -3.81
CA HIS A 262 45.10 -44.54 -3.40
C HIS A 262 45.31 -43.37 -2.39
N THR A 263 45.95 -43.54 -1.22
CA THR A 263 47.43 -43.36 -0.97
C THR A 263 48.01 -42.12 -1.66
N GLU A 264 48.63 -41.12 -1.03
CA GLU A 264 49.09 -40.81 0.34
C GLU A 264 48.85 -39.28 0.56
N GLY A 265 48.81 -38.65 1.74
CA GLY A 265 49.53 -38.90 2.99
C GLY A 265 50.55 -37.76 3.21
N ALA A 266 50.32 -36.91 4.22
CA ALA A 266 51.30 -36.04 4.90
C ALA A 266 50.54 -35.05 5.80
N ALA A 267 51.09 -34.74 6.97
CA ALA A 267 50.42 -33.92 7.98
C ALA A 267 51.10 -32.57 8.19
N ALA A 268 50.31 -31.67 8.78
CA ALA A 268 50.71 -30.71 9.81
C ALA A 268 51.26 -29.31 9.44
N VAL A 269 51.01 -28.45 10.43
CA VAL A 269 51.62 -27.14 10.75
C VAL A 269 51.14 -25.92 9.96
N ALA A 270 50.75 -24.90 10.74
CA ALA A 270 50.39 -23.57 10.28
C ALA A 270 51.63 -22.72 9.97
N THR A 271 51.52 -21.76 9.04
CA THR A 271 51.65 -20.32 9.35
C THR A 271 51.35 -19.44 8.13
N THR A 272 51.02 -18.18 8.42
CA THR A 272 50.90 -17.03 7.53
C THR A 272 51.94 -16.96 6.40
N SER A 273 51.49 -16.67 5.17
CA SER A 273 52.26 -15.94 4.15
C SER A 273 51.35 -15.40 3.04
N THR A 274 51.32 -14.08 2.88
CA THR A 274 50.75 -13.39 1.71
C THR A 274 51.74 -13.43 0.54
N PRO A 275 51.29 -13.68 -0.69
CA PRO A 275 51.97 -13.18 -1.88
C PRO A 275 51.08 -12.19 -2.66
N GLU A 276 51.66 -11.05 -3.03
CA GLU A 276 51.07 -10.07 -3.95
C GLU A 276 51.14 -10.52 -5.43
N PRO A 277 50.43 -9.84 -6.36
CA PRO A 277 49.91 -10.48 -7.56
C PRO A 277 50.78 -10.31 -8.80
N ALA A 278 50.51 -11.14 -9.81
CA ALA A 278 50.97 -10.89 -11.18
C ALA A 278 49.96 -11.40 -12.22
N LYS A 279 49.23 -10.46 -12.85
CA LYS A 279 48.99 -10.33 -14.32
C LYS A 279 47.71 -9.57 -14.65
N THR A 280 47.86 -8.25 -14.77
CA THR A 280 47.37 -7.44 -15.89
C THR A 280 46.01 -7.82 -16.49
N SER A 281 44.94 -7.18 -16.02
CA SER A 281 43.68 -7.04 -16.75
C SER A 281 43.58 -5.63 -17.33
N LEU A 282 43.10 -5.49 -18.57
CA LEU A 282 42.98 -4.20 -19.28
C LEU A 282 41.98 -3.21 -18.65
N VAL A 283 41.33 -3.59 -17.55
CA VAL A 283 40.30 -2.80 -16.84
C VAL A 283 40.93 -1.74 -15.94
N ASP A 284 42.12 -2.01 -15.36
CA ASP A 284 42.77 -1.09 -14.40
C ASP A 284 43.39 0.14 -15.09
N GLU A 285 43.76 0.02 -16.37
CA GLU A 285 44.37 1.10 -17.18
C GLU A 285 43.32 2.11 -17.73
N GLU A 286 42.03 1.75 -17.67
CA GLU A 286 40.91 2.64 -18.03
C GLU A 286 40.35 3.36 -16.79
N ILE A 287 40.38 2.72 -15.61
CA ILE A 287 40.01 3.34 -14.33
C ILE A 287 40.96 4.50 -13.96
N LEU A 288 42.27 4.34 -14.17
CA LEU A 288 43.24 5.43 -13.96
C LEU A 288 43.00 6.62 -14.90
N ARG A 289 42.52 6.37 -16.12
CA ARG A 289 42.23 7.43 -17.11
C ARG A 289 40.91 8.17 -16.85
N ALA A 290 39.99 7.55 -16.10
CA ALA A 290 38.77 8.19 -15.63
C ALA A 290 38.96 9.00 -14.33
N ALA A 291 39.98 8.69 -13.54
CA ALA A 291 40.35 9.43 -12.33
C ALA A 291 41.12 10.74 -12.61
N GLU A 292 41.76 10.87 -13.77
CA GLU A 292 42.53 12.06 -14.17
C GLU A 292 41.66 13.21 -14.74
N ALA A 293 40.34 13.01 -14.82
CA ALA A 293 39.36 14.04 -15.15
C ALA A 293 38.74 14.68 -13.89
N GLU A 294 39.57 14.93 -12.87
CA GLU A 294 39.13 15.57 -11.62
C GLU A 294 39.03 17.09 -11.80
N PHE A 295 37.87 17.65 -11.43
CA PHE A 295 37.54 19.06 -11.60
C PHE A 295 38.34 19.95 -10.62
N VAL A 296 39.27 20.75 -11.15
CA VAL A 296 40.00 21.77 -10.38
C VAL A 296 39.21 23.08 -10.36
N PRO A 297 38.75 23.56 -9.19
CA PRO A 297 38.19 24.90 -9.05
C PRO A 297 39.31 25.94 -8.85
N GLU A 298 39.28 27.04 -9.61
CA GLU A 298 40.12 28.22 -9.37
C GLU A 298 39.30 29.43 -8.88
N PRO A 299 39.92 30.40 -8.17
CA PRO A 299 39.24 31.25 -7.19
C PRO A 299 38.72 32.60 -7.71
N GLU A 300 38.09 33.32 -6.78
CA GLU A 300 37.31 34.56 -6.90
C GLU A 300 38.00 35.76 -7.59
N GLU A 301 37.18 36.62 -8.22
CA GLU A 301 37.26 38.06 -7.93
C GLU A 301 35.87 38.65 -7.66
N VAL A 302 35.77 39.38 -6.55
CA VAL A 302 34.55 40.07 -6.10
C VAL A 302 34.64 41.55 -6.45
N LYS A 303 33.60 42.12 -7.08
CA LYS A 303 33.38 43.58 -7.08
C LYS A 303 32.00 43.94 -6.57
N ALA A 304 31.93 44.23 -5.28
CA ALA A 304 30.85 45.02 -4.72
C ALA A 304 30.98 46.49 -5.16
N SER A 305 29.85 47.15 -5.39
CA SER A 305 29.74 48.60 -5.28
C SER A 305 28.46 48.93 -4.54
N ALA A 306 28.58 49.77 -3.52
CA ALA A 306 27.52 50.03 -2.54
C ALA A 306 26.65 51.22 -2.95
N ALA A 307 25.52 51.34 -2.25
CA ALA A 307 24.53 52.39 -2.43
C ALA A 307 25.08 53.81 -2.23
N ALA A 308 24.47 54.77 -2.93
CA ALA A 308 24.28 56.13 -2.44
C ALA A 308 22.92 56.65 -2.93
N ALA A 309 22.15 57.26 -2.04
CA ALA A 309 20.83 57.80 -2.33
C ALA A 309 20.91 59.23 -2.88
N THR A 310 19.85 59.66 -3.57
CA THR A 310 19.42 61.06 -3.50
C THR A 310 17.91 61.15 -3.38
N THR A 311 17.44 61.97 -2.45
CA THR A 311 16.07 62.05 -1.96
C THR A 311 15.37 63.36 -2.34
N THR A 312 14.07 63.28 -2.64
CA THR A 312 13.04 64.31 -2.41
C THR A 312 11.67 63.59 -2.49
N ALA A 313 10.93 63.32 -1.40
CA ALA A 313 10.11 64.25 -0.59
C ALA A 313 9.05 64.99 -1.44
N ALA A 314 7.72 64.94 -1.19
CA ALA A 314 6.87 64.23 -0.22
C ALA A 314 5.41 64.10 -0.81
N ALA A 315 4.31 63.65 -0.18
CA ALA A 315 3.99 63.37 1.23
C ALA A 315 2.81 62.36 1.45
N THR A 316 2.40 62.25 2.73
CA THR A 316 1.31 61.56 3.48
C THR A 316 -0.10 61.28 2.90
N SER A 317 -0.64 60.09 3.26
CA SER A 317 -2.01 59.72 3.74
C SER A 317 -3.27 60.11 2.91
N THR A 318 -4.37 59.34 2.79
CA THR A 318 -5.08 58.46 3.76
C THR A 318 -5.86 57.29 3.10
N SER A 319 -6.29 56.39 3.98
CA SER A 319 -7.25 55.27 3.93
C SER A 319 -8.68 55.52 3.39
N ASN A 320 -9.37 54.39 3.13
CA ASN A 320 -10.80 54.20 2.74
C ASN A 320 -11.11 54.61 1.26
N ASP A 321 -12.12 54.09 0.56
CA ASP A 321 -13.32 53.28 0.87
C ASP A 321 -13.36 52.01 -0.04
N ASP A 322 -14.03 50.87 0.20
CA ASP A 322 -15.22 50.43 0.96
C ASP A 322 -16.62 50.67 0.33
N GLU A 323 -16.68 50.83 -1.00
CA GLU A 323 -17.93 50.88 -1.79
C GLU A 323 -18.64 49.52 -1.96
N GLY A 324 -18.67 48.66 -0.94
CA GLY A 324 -19.25 47.31 -1.06
C GLY A 324 -19.90 46.70 0.18
N LEU A 325 -19.74 47.32 1.36
CA LEU A 325 -20.34 46.82 2.61
C LEU A 325 -21.64 47.54 3.01
N ASP A 326 -21.81 48.81 2.63
CA ASP A 326 -23.01 49.59 2.98
C ASP A 326 -24.28 49.10 2.25
N ASP A 327 -24.18 48.67 0.98
CA ASP A 327 -25.32 48.11 0.23
C ASP A 327 -25.84 46.80 0.87
N LEU A 328 -24.97 46.00 1.51
CA LEU A 328 -25.34 44.75 2.19
C LEU A 328 -25.97 44.97 3.58
N LEU A 329 -25.67 46.11 4.23
CA LEU A 329 -26.29 46.50 5.49
C LEU A 329 -27.69 47.08 5.27
N ALA A 330 -27.90 47.85 4.19
CA ALA A 330 -29.21 48.39 3.85
C ALA A 330 -30.26 47.31 3.53
N GLU A 331 -29.86 46.18 2.93
CA GLU A 331 -30.78 45.06 2.66
C GLU A 331 -31.17 44.31 3.96
N LEU A 332 -30.27 44.24 4.94
CA LEU A 332 -30.48 43.57 6.24
C LEU A 332 -31.36 44.35 7.24
N GLU A 333 -31.47 45.68 7.14
CA GLU A 333 -32.42 46.48 7.93
C GLU A 333 -33.83 46.56 7.30
N SER A 334 -34.05 45.91 6.15
CA SER A 334 -35.34 45.91 5.43
C SER A 334 -36.19 44.64 5.64
N LEU A 335 -35.81 43.78 6.60
CA LEU A 335 -36.38 42.45 6.87
C LEU A 335 -36.94 42.30 8.30
#